data_AF-G6FNA1-F1
#
_entry.id   AF-G6FNA1-F1
#
_cell.length_a   1.000
_cell.length_b   1.000
_cell.length_c   1.000
_cell.angle_alpha   90.00
_cell.angle_beta   90.00
_cell.angle_gamma   90.00
#
_symmetry.space_group_name_H-M   'P 1'
#
loop_
_entity.id
_entity.type
_entity.pdbx_description
1 polymer ?
#
loop_
_entity_poly.entity_id
_entity_poly.type
_entity_poly.pdbx_seq_one_letter_code
_entity_poly.pdbx_strand_id
1 'polypeptide(L)'
;MNCDRQVSPKENHSVLEIAHSYLLNSVAVKANEIDSNPDALMHALQGLRDLGLLALRVPQNWGGKEISEETFSDFQELVARYSGALAFLQTQHQSAAAMLVASSNSVLKQEYLPRIGKGELLIGVGFSQLRRGGEPLTIAKLVPGGYQLDGIVPWVTGWGMFDDFIVAATLPDGRAVFGVVPFQDTYQNSTSKITFTSPAELAAMTSTNTVTANLNNYFLPQERVVSIKPGGWIHENDKNNILRATFLATGCAFAGLDIIESALQTKSLPAIAAALTALQQELNHCRTAIRQLQKNTHAQLSQKLQLRAWAIDLATRIAHAAVTVSSGAANYLHHPAQRVYREALVFTVTGQTSAVMEATLEKLSRRWGDRGKNSDLSSQIQTITYSRVIHLSHVIDTNIPQWRGDPAVEFETVAEIETDGYYLRRFSLGEHSATHVNAPKSFYNSGAAIDQYAAESLVLPAVVINIQQQVAINPDYSLTVADILLWEKQHGEIPLGNLVLLYTGWQEKWCDRTAFINQDAQGNMHFPGFGSDAAEFLLNERHITGVGIDTHGIDSGQDTNFTINNLVLAKPRIVLENLTNLDQLPPKGATLVIGILRLRDGSGSPAGVMALI
;
A
#
# COMPACT_ATOMS: atom_id res chain seq x y z
N MET A 1 38.58 6.17 43.49
CA MET A 1 39.07 5.48 42.28
C MET A 1 38.85 3.99 42.49
N ASN A 2 38.14 3.38 41.53
CA ASN A 2 37.82 1.97 41.30
C ASN A 2 37.59 1.02 42.47
N CYS A 3 36.32 0.58 42.58
CA CYS A 3 36.01 -0.83 42.79
C CYS A 3 34.91 -1.24 41.80
N ASP A 4 35.31 -2.04 40.82
CA ASP A 4 34.44 -2.83 39.97
C ASP A 4 33.49 -3.68 40.83
N ARG A 5 32.18 -3.50 40.64
CA ARG A 5 31.20 -4.55 40.91
C ARG A 5 30.73 -5.06 39.57
N GLN A 6 31.30 -6.19 39.17
CA GLN A 6 30.68 -7.14 38.27
C GLN A 6 29.26 -7.41 38.76
N VAL A 7 28.28 -6.86 38.06
CA VAL A 7 26.91 -7.34 38.12
C VAL A 7 26.88 -8.58 37.22
N SER A 8 26.59 -9.72 37.83
CA SER A 8 26.33 -10.98 37.13
C SER A 8 25.28 -10.77 36.01
N PRO A 9 25.34 -11.51 34.89
CA PRO A 9 24.29 -11.47 33.89
C PRO A 9 23.04 -12.11 34.50
N LYS A 10 22.15 -11.29 35.07
CA LYS A 10 20.75 -11.70 35.21
C LYS A 10 20.26 -11.94 33.79
N GLU A 11 19.75 -13.14 33.54
CA GLU A 11 19.05 -13.50 32.31
C GLU A 11 17.91 -12.51 32.05
N ASN A 12 18.22 -11.41 31.35
CA ASN A 12 17.24 -10.44 30.88
C ASN A 12 16.51 -11.06 29.69
N HIS A 13 15.53 -11.91 29.98
CA HIS A 13 14.58 -12.34 28.96
C HIS A 13 13.83 -11.10 28.46
N SER A 14 13.81 -10.90 27.14
CA SER A 14 13.07 -9.82 26.52
C SER A 14 11.57 -9.96 26.81
N VAL A 15 10.83 -8.84 26.82
CA VAL A 15 9.35 -8.84 26.99
C VAL A 15 8.67 -9.83 26.04
N LEU A 16 9.20 -9.98 24.82
CA LEU A 16 8.68 -10.90 23.81
C LEU A 16 8.95 -12.37 24.15
N GLU A 17 10.09 -12.71 24.75
CA GLU A 17 10.39 -14.09 25.18
C GLU A 17 9.49 -14.54 26.32
N ILE A 18 9.27 -13.65 27.31
CA ILE A 18 8.34 -13.90 28.42
C ILE A 18 6.93 -14.10 27.89
N ALA A 19 6.48 -13.20 27.00
CA ALA A 19 5.17 -13.29 26.36
C ALA A 19 5.05 -14.60 25.55
N HIS A 20 6.05 -14.93 24.73
CA HIS A 20 6.05 -16.12 23.88
C HIS A 20 5.92 -17.39 24.72
N SER A 21 6.72 -17.53 25.78
CA SER A 21 6.66 -18.68 26.67
C SER A 21 5.29 -18.84 27.31
N TYR A 22 4.70 -17.75 27.84
CA TYR A 22 3.36 -17.80 28.42
C TYR A 22 2.28 -18.15 27.40
N LEU A 23 2.33 -17.51 26.23
CA LEU A 23 1.34 -17.70 25.17
C LEU A 23 1.37 -19.14 24.64
N LEU A 24 2.56 -19.68 24.39
CA LEU A 24 2.73 -21.05 23.89
C LEU A 24 2.26 -22.09 24.93
N ASN A 25 2.67 -21.93 26.20
CA ASN A 25 2.46 -22.96 27.21
C ASN A 25 1.09 -22.88 27.91
N SER A 26 0.50 -21.68 28.01
CA SER A 26 -0.74 -21.45 28.79
C SER A 26 -1.92 -21.04 27.92
N VAL A 27 -1.71 -20.21 26.90
CA VAL A 27 -2.80 -19.65 26.09
C VAL A 27 -3.14 -20.57 24.91
N ALA A 28 -2.14 -21.04 24.18
CA ALA A 28 -2.33 -21.87 22.98
C ALA A 28 -3.17 -23.14 23.27
N VAL A 29 -2.90 -23.78 24.41
CA VAL A 29 -3.60 -24.99 24.88
C VAL A 29 -5.09 -24.75 25.12
N LYS A 30 -5.48 -23.52 25.47
CA LYS A 30 -6.86 -23.14 25.80
C LYS A 30 -7.48 -22.16 24.80
N ALA A 31 -6.84 -21.92 23.66
CA ALA A 31 -7.20 -20.82 22.77
C ALA A 31 -8.65 -20.88 22.25
N ASN A 32 -9.22 -22.07 22.03
CA ASN A 32 -10.64 -22.22 21.65
C ASN A 32 -11.60 -21.92 22.81
N GLU A 33 -11.24 -22.30 24.03
CA GLU A 33 -12.01 -21.95 25.22
C GLU A 33 -11.96 -20.43 25.45
N ILE A 34 -10.77 -19.83 25.33
CA ILE A 34 -10.56 -18.39 25.47
C ILE A 34 -11.39 -17.58 24.47
N ASP A 35 -11.65 -18.06 23.25
CA ASP A 35 -12.47 -17.36 22.25
C ASP A 35 -13.97 -17.29 22.61
N SER A 36 -14.46 -18.23 23.43
CA SER A 36 -15.90 -18.39 23.70
C SER A 36 -16.30 -18.24 25.17
N ASN A 37 -15.36 -18.41 26.11
CA ASN A 37 -15.59 -18.34 27.55
C ASN A 37 -14.93 -17.07 28.15
N PRO A 38 -15.73 -16.09 28.64
CA PRO A 38 -15.23 -14.90 29.30
C PRO A 38 -14.29 -15.15 30.48
N ASP A 39 -14.54 -16.18 31.30
CA ASP A 39 -13.71 -16.49 32.46
C ASP A 39 -12.33 -17.02 32.04
N ALA A 40 -12.29 -17.83 30.98
CA ALA A 40 -11.03 -18.32 30.42
C ALA A 40 -10.21 -17.17 29.82
N LEU A 41 -10.86 -16.23 29.13
CA LEU A 41 -10.21 -15.01 28.63
C LEU A 41 -9.68 -14.15 29.77
N MET A 42 -10.45 -13.98 30.85
CA MET A 42 -10.03 -13.21 32.01
C MET A 42 -8.82 -13.85 32.72
N HIS A 43 -8.79 -15.18 32.88
CA HIS A 43 -7.62 -15.88 33.40
C HIS A 43 -6.38 -15.71 32.51
N ALA A 44 -6.56 -15.70 31.18
CA ALA A 44 -5.45 -15.46 30.25
C ALA A 44 -4.93 -14.01 30.36
N LEU A 45 -5.82 -13.04 30.53
CA LEU A 45 -5.46 -11.63 30.76
C LEU A 45 -4.74 -11.45 32.11
N GLN A 46 -5.18 -12.15 33.16
CA GLN A 46 -4.51 -12.16 34.46
C GLN A 46 -3.09 -12.74 34.37
N GLY A 47 -2.84 -13.78 33.57
CA GLY A 47 -1.48 -14.25 33.38
C GLY A 47 -0.58 -13.20 32.69
N LEU A 48 -1.11 -12.44 31.73
CA LEU A 48 -0.37 -11.28 31.18
C LEU A 48 -0.11 -10.21 32.26
N ARG A 49 -1.08 -9.98 33.16
CA ARG A 49 -0.94 -9.05 34.29
C ARG A 49 0.20 -9.48 35.22
N ASP A 50 0.19 -10.74 35.64
CA ASP A 50 1.14 -11.28 36.63
C ASP A 50 2.59 -11.27 36.08
N LEU A 51 2.75 -11.29 34.76
CA LEU A 51 4.02 -11.13 34.05
C LEU A 51 4.40 -9.66 33.77
N GLY A 52 3.55 -8.70 34.14
CA GLY A 52 3.76 -7.27 33.90
C GLY A 52 3.62 -6.86 32.43
N LEU A 53 2.75 -7.53 31.66
CA LEU A 53 2.55 -7.37 30.22
C LEU A 53 1.29 -6.56 29.84
N LEU A 54 0.59 -5.98 30.83
CA LEU A 54 -0.59 -5.13 30.59
C LEU A 54 -0.27 -3.63 30.49
N ALA A 55 0.88 -3.18 31.01
CA ALA A 55 1.30 -1.78 31.02
C ALA A 55 2.55 -1.50 30.17
N LEU A 56 2.67 -2.21 29.04
CA LEU A 56 3.86 -2.17 28.17
C LEU A 56 4.25 -0.76 27.69
N ARG A 57 3.28 0.07 27.30
CA ARG A 57 3.52 1.43 26.77
C ARG A 57 3.40 2.53 27.83
N VAL A 58 3.13 2.16 29.07
CA VAL A 58 3.10 3.11 30.19
C VAL A 58 4.55 3.43 30.59
N PRO A 59 4.90 4.70 30.85
CA PRO A 59 6.24 5.07 31.28
C PRO A 59 6.67 4.40 32.60
N GLN A 60 7.97 4.18 32.78
CA GLN A 60 8.50 3.43 33.92
C GLN A 60 8.19 4.07 35.27
N ASN A 61 8.14 5.40 35.34
CA ASN A 61 7.81 6.13 36.57
C ASN A 61 6.37 5.89 37.06
N TRP A 62 5.50 5.35 36.20
CA TRP A 62 4.14 4.92 36.54
C TRP A 62 4.03 3.40 36.74
N GLY A 63 5.14 2.66 36.73
CA GLY A 63 5.17 1.20 36.88
C GLY A 63 5.01 0.41 35.57
N GLY A 64 5.02 1.09 34.41
CA GLY A 64 5.00 0.41 33.11
C GLY A 64 6.38 -0.05 32.63
N LYS A 65 6.43 -0.62 31.41
CA LYS A 65 7.67 -1.10 30.79
C LYS A 65 8.33 -0.10 29.83
N GLU A 66 7.57 0.89 29.35
CA GLU A 66 8.02 1.90 28.39
C GLU A 66 8.70 1.31 27.14
N ILE A 67 8.11 0.26 26.57
CA ILE A 67 8.66 -0.37 25.36
C ILE A 67 8.40 0.50 24.12
N SER A 68 9.22 0.30 23.08
CA SER A 68 9.04 0.98 21.80
C SER A 68 7.77 0.55 21.07
N GLU A 69 7.31 1.36 20.12
CA GLU A 69 6.16 1.01 19.27
C GLU A 69 6.44 -0.24 18.40
N GLU A 70 7.70 -0.45 18.00
CA GLU A 70 8.14 -1.65 17.26
C GLU A 70 7.99 -2.91 18.13
N THR A 71 8.52 -2.90 19.36
CA THR A 71 8.38 -4.04 20.29
C THR A 71 6.93 -4.28 20.67
N PHE A 72 6.12 -3.23 20.81
CA PHE A 72 4.69 -3.38 21.07
C PHE A 72 3.94 -4.02 19.90
N SER A 73 4.30 -3.65 18.67
CA SER A 73 3.71 -4.23 17.46
C SER A 73 4.05 -5.73 17.34
N ASP A 74 5.29 -6.12 17.66
CA ASP A 74 5.70 -7.51 17.72
C ASP A 74 4.97 -8.29 18.81
N PHE A 75 4.78 -7.68 19.98
CA PHE A 75 3.97 -8.26 21.06
C PHE A 75 2.52 -8.48 20.61
N GLN A 76 1.91 -7.49 19.96
CA GLN A 76 0.53 -7.58 19.48
C GLN A 76 0.35 -8.71 18.45
N GLU A 77 1.28 -8.83 17.49
CA GLU A 77 1.30 -9.93 16.52
C GLU A 77 1.44 -11.28 17.21
N LEU A 78 2.33 -11.37 18.19
CA LEU A 78 2.57 -12.59 18.95
C LEU A 78 1.35 -13.04 19.74
N VAL A 79 0.67 -12.14 20.46
CA VAL A 79 -0.57 -12.49 21.19
C VAL A 79 -1.66 -12.94 20.21
N ALA A 80 -1.83 -12.22 19.08
CA ALA A 80 -2.84 -12.54 18.08
C ALA A 80 -2.62 -13.89 17.39
N ARG A 81 -1.37 -14.38 17.30
CA ARG A 81 -1.06 -15.74 16.84
C ARG A 81 -1.65 -16.83 17.75
N TYR A 82 -1.66 -16.60 19.05
CA TYR A 82 -2.12 -17.61 20.02
C TYR A 82 -3.57 -17.43 20.47
N SER A 83 -4.08 -16.19 20.54
CA SER A 83 -5.49 -15.91 20.79
C SER A 83 -5.87 -14.51 20.30
N GLY A 84 -6.80 -14.45 19.34
CA GLY A 84 -7.29 -13.18 18.82
C GLY A 84 -8.15 -12.43 19.85
N ALA A 85 -8.96 -13.14 20.64
CA ALA A 85 -9.77 -12.54 21.71
C ALA A 85 -8.89 -11.87 22.79
N LEU A 86 -7.79 -12.53 23.22
CA LEU A 86 -6.83 -11.95 24.16
C LEU A 86 -6.10 -10.75 23.57
N ALA A 87 -5.65 -10.84 22.31
CA ALA A 87 -4.98 -9.75 21.64
C ALA A 87 -5.89 -8.52 21.50
N PHE A 88 -7.16 -8.73 21.14
CA PHE A 88 -8.14 -7.67 20.98
C PHE A 88 -8.43 -6.99 22.32
N LEU A 89 -8.77 -7.76 23.36
CA LEU A 89 -9.04 -7.21 24.70
C LEU A 89 -7.83 -6.45 25.25
N GLN A 90 -6.62 -7.01 25.15
CA GLN A 90 -5.40 -6.34 25.61
C GLN A 90 -5.11 -5.05 24.84
N THR A 91 -5.42 -5.01 23.54
CA THR A 91 -5.26 -3.80 22.71
C THR A 91 -6.19 -2.67 23.18
N GLN A 92 -7.43 -2.98 23.59
CA GLN A 92 -8.34 -1.99 24.16
C GLN A 92 -7.76 -1.35 25.43
N HIS A 93 -7.16 -2.18 26.29
CA HIS A 93 -6.53 -1.72 27.52
C HIS A 93 -5.32 -0.81 27.29
N GLN A 94 -4.42 -1.22 26.40
CA GLN A 94 -3.25 -0.43 26.03
C GLN A 94 -3.63 0.90 25.37
N SER A 95 -4.70 0.92 24.58
CA SER A 95 -5.21 2.13 23.95
C SER A 95 -5.70 3.14 25.00
N ALA A 96 -6.45 2.69 26.00
CA ALA A 96 -6.89 3.52 27.11
C ALA A 96 -5.70 4.06 27.91
N ALA A 97 -4.74 3.20 28.25
CA ALA A 97 -3.53 3.60 28.97
C ALA A 97 -2.73 4.65 28.19
N ALA A 98 -2.56 4.49 26.88
CA ALA A 98 -1.86 5.46 26.04
C ALA A 98 -2.58 6.82 25.99
N MET A 99 -3.91 6.84 25.97
CA MET A 99 -4.69 8.08 26.03
C MET A 99 -4.52 8.81 27.37
N LEU A 100 -4.47 8.08 28.48
CA LEU A 100 -4.19 8.64 29.81
C LEU A 100 -2.76 9.18 29.90
N VAL A 101 -1.77 8.46 29.37
CA VAL A 101 -0.38 8.93 29.29
C VAL A 101 -0.28 10.26 28.53
N ALA A 102 -0.98 10.36 27.39
CA ALA A 102 -1.02 11.55 26.54
C ALA A 102 -1.89 12.69 27.10
N SER A 103 -2.64 12.47 28.17
CA SER A 103 -3.49 13.50 28.79
C SER A 103 -2.67 14.60 29.45
N SER A 104 -3.19 15.83 29.40
CA SER A 104 -2.70 16.97 30.18
C SER A 104 -3.29 17.02 31.59
N ASN A 105 -4.26 16.16 31.92
CA ASN A 105 -4.91 16.11 33.24
C ASN A 105 -4.01 15.36 34.24
N SER A 106 -3.29 16.11 35.08
CA SER A 106 -2.35 15.55 36.06
C SER A 106 -3.04 14.75 37.16
N VAL A 107 -4.23 15.16 37.61
CA VAL A 107 -5.01 14.48 38.65
C VAL A 107 -5.39 13.08 38.15
N LEU A 108 -5.94 13.00 36.95
CA LEU A 108 -6.32 11.73 36.33
C LEU A 108 -5.12 10.81 36.12
N LYS A 109 -3.97 11.35 35.69
CA LYS A 109 -2.73 10.57 35.53
C LYS A 109 -2.23 10.00 36.86
N GLN A 110 -2.26 10.80 37.93
CA GLN A 110 -1.84 10.37 39.26
C GLN A 110 -2.78 9.30 39.85
N GLU A 111 -4.07 9.36 39.55
CA GLU A 111 -5.05 8.37 40.02
C GLU A 111 -4.93 7.03 39.26
N TYR A 112 -4.84 7.08 37.92
CA TYR A 112 -4.97 5.88 37.08
C TYR A 112 -3.65 5.19 36.75
N LEU A 113 -2.63 5.93 36.32
CA LEU A 113 -1.42 5.32 35.75
C LEU A 113 -0.65 4.41 36.72
N PRO A 114 -0.50 4.72 38.03
CA PRO A 114 0.12 3.79 38.97
C PRO A 114 -0.63 2.47 39.11
N ARG A 115 -1.97 2.51 39.11
CA ARG A 115 -2.82 1.33 39.25
C ARG A 115 -2.79 0.47 37.99
N ILE A 116 -2.80 1.10 36.81
CA ILE A 116 -2.59 0.42 35.53
C ILE A 116 -1.19 -0.21 35.46
N GLY A 117 -0.15 0.52 35.87
CA GLY A 117 1.23 0.03 35.89
C GLY A 117 1.41 -1.24 36.73
N LYS A 118 0.72 -1.31 37.87
CA LYS A 118 0.69 -2.49 38.74
C LYS A 118 -0.29 -3.58 38.29
N GLY A 119 -1.13 -3.31 37.29
CA GLY A 119 -2.19 -4.21 36.85
C GLY A 119 -3.39 -4.30 37.81
N GLU A 120 -3.53 -3.37 38.75
CA GLU A 120 -4.62 -3.31 39.74
C GLU A 120 -5.91 -2.72 39.18
N LEU A 121 -5.84 -2.03 38.04
CA LEU A 121 -6.98 -1.44 37.35
C LEU A 121 -6.91 -1.75 35.86
N LEU A 122 -8.01 -2.26 35.32
CA LEU A 122 -8.19 -2.49 33.91
C LEU A 122 -9.20 -1.49 33.35
N ILE A 123 -8.88 -0.91 32.20
CA ILE A 123 -9.67 0.14 31.57
C ILE A 123 -9.76 -0.10 30.07
N GLY A 124 -10.95 0.10 29.49
CA GLY A 124 -11.19 -0.02 28.05
C GLY A 124 -11.41 1.31 27.34
N VAL A 125 -11.89 1.23 26.10
CA VAL A 125 -12.27 2.41 25.30
C VAL A 125 -13.62 2.20 24.60
N GLY A 126 -14.37 3.28 24.43
CA GLY A 126 -15.70 3.30 23.78
C GLY A 126 -15.94 4.62 23.06
N PHE A 127 -15.45 4.74 21.83
CA PHE A 127 -15.58 5.96 21.02
C PHE A 127 -15.73 5.69 19.51
N SER A 128 -16.15 4.47 19.15
CA SER A 128 -16.33 4.05 17.75
C SER A 128 -17.32 4.95 17.00
N GLN A 129 -18.35 5.44 17.68
CA GLN A 129 -19.40 6.31 17.17
C GLN A 129 -18.89 7.64 16.59
N LEU A 130 -17.71 8.12 17.01
CA LEU A 130 -17.14 9.34 16.44
C LEU A 130 -16.75 9.19 14.96
N ARG A 131 -16.61 7.96 14.46
CA ARG A 131 -16.29 7.69 13.04
C ARG A 131 -17.50 7.79 12.13
N ARG A 132 -18.71 7.89 12.69
CA ARG A 132 -19.94 7.99 11.90
C ARG A 132 -20.12 9.40 11.37
N GLY A 133 -20.53 9.52 10.11
CA GLY A 133 -21.04 10.79 9.57
C GLY A 133 -22.44 11.13 10.08
N GLY A 134 -22.85 12.39 9.89
CA GLY A 134 -24.17 12.88 10.26
C GLY A 134 -24.29 13.24 11.75
N GLU A 135 -25.52 13.23 12.27
CA GLU A 135 -25.81 13.61 13.65
C GLU A 135 -25.02 12.75 14.65
N PRO A 136 -24.39 13.35 15.68
CA PRO A 136 -23.65 12.58 16.69
C PRO A 136 -24.54 11.62 17.48
N LEU A 137 -24.07 10.38 17.71
CA LEU A 137 -24.76 9.41 18.57
C LEU A 137 -24.62 9.71 20.06
N THR A 138 -23.55 10.39 20.45
CA THR A 138 -23.27 10.78 21.83
C THR A 138 -22.87 12.25 21.83
N ILE A 139 -23.60 13.06 22.58
CA ILE A 139 -23.38 14.50 22.70
C ILE A 139 -22.93 14.86 24.11
N ALA A 140 -22.18 15.94 24.22
CA ALA A 140 -21.76 16.54 25.49
C ALA A 140 -22.25 17.99 25.56
N LYS A 141 -22.79 18.38 26.72
CA LYS A 141 -23.10 19.78 27.04
C LYS A 141 -22.21 20.22 28.19
N LEU A 142 -21.55 21.38 28.05
CA LEU A 142 -20.79 21.97 29.15
C LEU A 142 -21.76 22.42 30.25
N VAL A 143 -21.49 22.03 31.49
CA VAL A 143 -22.27 22.40 32.68
C VAL A 143 -21.30 22.77 33.82
N PRO A 144 -21.77 23.41 34.91
CA PRO A 144 -20.89 23.70 36.05
C PRO A 144 -20.18 22.42 36.55
N GLY A 145 -18.85 22.48 36.62
CA GLY A 145 -18.02 21.38 37.13
C GLY A 145 -17.69 20.27 36.12
N GLY A 146 -18.19 20.30 34.87
CA GLY A 146 -17.86 19.27 33.89
C GLY A 146 -18.80 19.25 32.67
N TYR A 147 -19.18 18.05 32.24
CA TYR A 147 -20.00 17.83 31.05
C TYR A 147 -21.18 16.90 31.36
N GLN A 148 -22.32 17.17 30.73
CA GLN A 148 -23.46 16.26 30.71
C GLN A 148 -23.45 15.50 29.39
N LEU A 149 -23.36 14.17 29.47
CA LEU A 149 -23.29 13.27 28.33
C LEU A 149 -24.65 12.63 28.09
N ASP A 150 -25.07 12.56 26.82
CA ASP A 150 -26.33 11.95 26.43
C ASP A 150 -26.18 11.18 25.11
N GLY A 151 -26.82 10.02 25.01
CA GLY A 151 -26.86 9.19 23.81
C GLY A 151 -26.30 7.79 23.98
N ILE A 152 -25.85 7.19 22.88
CA ILE A 152 -25.44 5.78 22.83
C ILE A 152 -23.98 5.62 22.38
N VAL A 153 -23.27 4.68 23.01
CA VAL A 153 -21.90 4.32 22.71
C VAL A 153 -21.88 2.84 22.34
N PRO A 154 -21.87 2.50 21.04
CA PRO A 154 -21.86 1.12 20.59
C PRO A 154 -20.45 0.52 20.67
N TRP A 155 -20.40 -0.82 20.66
CA TRP A 155 -19.16 -1.61 20.54
C TRP A 155 -18.15 -1.35 21.69
N VAL A 156 -18.63 -1.30 22.94
CA VAL A 156 -17.76 -1.21 24.12
C VAL A 156 -17.38 -2.62 24.57
N THR A 157 -16.13 -3.00 24.32
CA THR A 157 -15.58 -4.35 24.62
C THR A 157 -14.98 -4.42 26.02
N GLY A 158 -15.10 -5.58 26.67
CA GLY A 158 -14.53 -5.86 28.00
C GLY A 158 -15.53 -5.77 29.14
N TRP A 159 -16.84 -5.91 28.87
CA TRP A 159 -17.87 -5.86 29.90
C TRP A 159 -17.70 -7.00 30.91
N GLY A 160 -17.68 -6.65 32.20
CA GLY A 160 -17.39 -7.57 33.30
C GLY A 160 -15.89 -7.90 33.46
N MET A 161 -15.01 -7.29 32.67
CA MET A 161 -13.55 -7.50 32.73
C MET A 161 -12.77 -6.24 33.06
N PHE A 162 -13.23 -5.09 32.58
CA PHE A 162 -12.64 -3.79 32.84
C PHE A 162 -13.45 -3.01 33.88
N ASP A 163 -12.76 -2.25 34.73
CA ASP A 163 -13.37 -1.44 35.79
C ASP A 163 -14.03 -0.18 35.19
N ASP A 164 -13.33 0.46 34.25
CA ASP A 164 -13.72 1.72 33.62
C ASP A 164 -13.54 1.64 32.09
N PHE A 165 -14.06 2.63 31.38
CA PHE A 165 -13.67 2.88 29.99
C PHE A 165 -13.61 4.36 29.65
N ILE A 166 -12.82 4.70 28.63
CA ILE A 166 -12.78 6.06 28.08
C ILE A 166 -13.89 6.21 27.05
N VAL A 167 -14.90 7.01 27.38
CA VAL A 167 -15.98 7.42 26.47
C VAL A 167 -15.61 8.68 25.71
N ALA A 168 -16.24 8.89 24.55
CA ALA A 168 -16.19 10.17 23.85
C ALA A 168 -17.57 10.68 23.44
N ALA A 169 -17.73 12.00 23.44
CA ALA A 169 -18.97 12.66 23.07
C ALA A 169 -18.70 13.98 22.33
N THR A 170 -19.57 14.32 21.39
CA THR A 170 -19.43 15.50 20.53
C THR A 170 -20.01 16.74 21.21
N LEU A 171 -19.25 17.82 21.25
CA LEU A 171 -19.66 19.13 21.76
C LEU A 171 -20.45 19.90 20.67
N PRO A 172 -21.24 20.92 21.05
CA PRO A 172 -22.04 21.70 20.09
C PRO A 172 -21.20 22.41 19.01
N ASP A 173 -19.91 22.65 19.28
CA ASP A 173 -18.96 23.26 18.35
C ASP A 173 -18.22 22.22 17.48
N GLY A 174 -18.62 20.95 17.55
CA GLY A 174 -18.04 19.85 16.76
C GLY A 174 -16.76 19.23 17.35
N ARG A 175 -16.20 19.78 18.43
CA ARG A 175 -15.09 19.13 19.16
C ARG A 175 -15.57 17.85 19.85
N ALA A 176 -14.64 16.98 20.23
CA ALA A 176 -14.96 15.76 20.99
C ALA A 176 -14.31 15.80 22.38
N VAL A 177 -15.10 15.65 23.44
CA VAL A 177 -14.61 15.45 24.80
C VAL A 177 -14.45 13.96 25.05
N PHE A 178 -13.30 13.58 25.62
CA PHE A 178 -13.00 12.22 26.08
C PHE A 178 -12.94 12.21 27.60
N GLY A 179 -13.57 11.24 28.24
CA GLY A 179 -13.63 11.14 29.70
C GLY A 179 -13.66 9.69 30.18
N VAL A 180 -13.19 9.47 31.40
CA VAL A 180 -13.28 8.17 32.05
C VAL A 180 -14.64 8.02 32.74
N VAL A 181 -15.32 6.91 32.49
CA VAL A 181 -16.61 6.56 33.09
C VAL A 181 -16.59 5.10 33.59
N PRO A 182 -17.37 4.77 34.63
CA PRO A 182 -17.46 3.40 35.14
C PRO A 182 -17.99 2.46 34.08
N PHE A 183 -17.42 1.26 33.99
CA PHE A 183 -17.91 0.21 33.11
C PHE A 183 -18.87 -0.74 33.84
N GLN A 184 -19.84 -0.13 34.53
CA GLN A 184 -20.92 -0.79 35.24
C GLN A 184 -22.14 0.14 35.30
N ASP A 185 -23.33 -0.42 35.41
CA ASP A 185 -24.55 0.36 35.58
C ASP A 185 -24.40 1.33 36.77
N THR A 186 -24.54 2.62 36.50
CA THR A 186 -24.29 3.67 37.50
C THR A 186 -25.39 4.72 37.44
N TYR A 187 -25.99 4.99 38.60
CA TYR A 187 -27.08 5.94 38.78
C TYR A 187 -26.58 7.05 39.71
N GLN A 188 -26.34 8.25 39.16
CA GLN A 188 -25.91 9.40 39.95
C GLN A 188 -27.11 10.08 40.63
N ASN A 189 -28.28 10.03 39.98
CA ASN A 189 -29.58 10.43 40.52
C ASN A 189 -30.71 9.82 39.67
N SER A 190 -31.97 10.25 39.88
CA SER A 190 -33.15 9.73 39.16
C SER A 190 -33.13 9.98 37.63
N THR A 191 -32.34 10.95 37.17
CA THR A 191 -32.30 11.38 35.75
C THR A 191 -30.94 11.22 35.10
N SER A 192 -29.86 11.08 35.88
CA SER A 192 -28.47 10.91 35.42
C SER A 192 -28.01 9.47 35.65
N LYS A 193 -27.77 8.75 34.56
CA LYS A 193 -27.32 7.36 34.60
C LYS A 193 -26.54 6.94 33.35
N ILE A 194 -25.72 5.90 33.52
CA ILE A 194 -25.15 5.09 32.45
C ILE A 194 -25.59 3.65 32.67
N THR A 195 -26.09 3.00 31.61
CA THR A 195 -26.56 1.61 31.65
C THR A 195 -26.13 0.84 30.42
N PHE A 196 -25.94 -0.47 30.53
CA PHE A 196 -25.40 -1.29 29.44
C PHE A 196 -26.39 -2.35 28.96
N THR A 197 -26.28 -2.74 27.69
CA THR A 197 -27.03 -3.88 27.14
C THR A 197 -26.43 -5.20 27.63
N SER A 198 -27.14 -6.31 27.41
CA SER A 198 -26.49 -7.62 27.42
C SER A 198 -25.36 -7.69 26.37
N PRO A 199 -24.34 -8.54 26.56
CA PRO A 199 -23.32 -8.81 25.55
C PRO A 199 -23.94 -9.18 24.19
N ALA A 200 -23.36 -8.65 23.11
CA ALA A 200 -23.78 -8.92 21.76
C ALA A 200 -23.43 -10.36 21.32
N GLU A 201 -24.31 -10.99 20.56
CA GLU A 201 -24.06 -12.28 19.90
C GLU A 201 -23.15 -12.08 18.68
N LEU A 202 -21.84 -12.03 18.92
CA LEU A 202 -20.85 -11.84 17.86
C LEU A 202 -20.58 -13.14 17.10
N ALA A 203 -20.21 -13.01 15.83
CA ALA A 203 -19.77 -14.16 15.03
C ALA A 203 -18.47 -14.79 15.58
N ALA A 204 -17.64 -14.03 16.29
CA ALA A 204 -16.29 -14.41 16.71
C ALA A 204 -15.85 -13.61 17.94
N MET A 205 -14.85 -14.12 18.69
CA MET A 205 -14.33 -13.48 19.92
C MET A 205 -15.45 -13.12 20.91
N THR A 206 -16.44 -14.02 21.07
CA THR A 206 -17.63 -13.77 21.88
C THR A 206 -17.28 -13.59 23.36
N SER A 207 -16.19 -14.20 23.82
CA SER A 207 -15.69 -14.06 25.18
C SER A 207 -15.30 -12.63 25.56
N THR A 208 -15.09 -11.74 24.59
CA THR A 208 -14.69 -10.34 24.83
C THR A 208 -15.80 -9.47 25.41
N ASN A 209 -17.04 -10.00 25.52
CA ASN A 209 -18.20 -9.34 26.11
C ASN A 209 -18.38 -7.89 25.63
N THR A 210 -18.77 -7.73 24.36
CA THR A 210 -18.99 -6.41 23.77
C THR A 210 -20.45 -5.96 23.97
N VAL A 211 -20.65 -4.76 24.52
CA VAL A 211 -21.97 -4.18 24.86
C VAL A 211 -22.17 -2.80 24.23
N THR A 212 -23.38 -2.27 24.34
CA THR A 212 -23.67 -0.85 24.08
C THR A 212 -23.91 -0.12 25.40
N ALA A 213 -23.27 1.03 25.60
CA ALA A 213 -23.54 1.90 26.73
C ALA A 213 -24.61 2.95 26.34
N ASN A 214 -25.57 3.16 27.23
CA ASN A 214 -26.60 4.18 27.10
C ASN A 214 -26.38 5.23 28.19
N LEU A 215 -26.10 6.47 27.79
CA LEU A 215 -25.94 7.60 28.70
C LEU A 215 -27.21 8.44 28.64
N ASN A 216 -27.82 8.67 29.80
CA ASN A 216 -28.95 9.58 29.94
C ASN A 216 -28.52 10.67 30.92
N ASN A 217 -28.26 11.87 30.39
CA ASN A 217 -27.81 13.02 31.16
C ASN A 217 -26.66 12.73 32.15
N TYR A 218 -25.75 11.82 31.80
CA TYR A 218 -24.68 11.37 32.69
C TYR A 218 -23.67 12.50 32.94
N PHE A 219 -23.45 12.87 34.20
CA PHE A 219 -22.48 13.91 34.54
C PHE A 219 -21.06 13.35 34.57
N LEU A 220 -20.22 13.81 33.63
CA LEU A 220 -18.78 13.60 33.58
C LEU A 220 -18.09 14.80 34.25
N PRO A 221 -17.53 14.63 35.47
CA PRO A 221 -16.88 15.74 36.15
C PRO A 221 -15.54 16.10 35.50
N GLN A 222 -15.11 17.36 35.65
CA GLN A 222 -13.95 17.91 34.98
C GLN A 222 -12.65 17.13 35.29
N GLU A 223 -12.50 16.60 36.51
CA GLU A 223 -11.37 15.78 36.92
C GLU A 223 -11.29 14.43 36.18
N ARG A 224 -12.40 13.94 35.62
CA ARG A 224 -12.47 12.70 34.83
C ARG A 224 -12.26 12.93 33.33
N VAL A 225 -12.10 14.18 32.89
CA VAL A 225 -11.85 14.52 31.48
C VAL A 225 -10.42 14.13 31.09
N VAL A 226 -10.28 13.27 30.09
CA VAL A 226 -9.01 12.81 29.54
C VAL A 226 -8.45 13.86 28.58
N SER A 227 -9.25 14.34 27.64
CA SER A 227 -8.84 15.37 26.68
C SER A 227 -10.04 15.94 25.93
N ILE A 228 -9.84 17.08 25.27
CA ILE A 228 -10.76 17.61 24.26
C ILE A 228 -10.00 17.66 22.93
N LYS A 229 -10.57 17.08 21.88
CA LYS A 229 -9.97 17.00 20.55
C LYS A 229 -10.75 17.86 19.55
N PRO A 230 -10.08 18.44 18.54
CA PRO A 230 -10.76 19.20 17.49
C PRO A 230 -11.74 18.30 16.71
N GLY A 231 -12.73 18.93 16.07
CA GLY A 231 -13.64 18.21 15.16
C GLY A 231 -12.87 17.50 14.04
N GLY A 232 -13.33 16.31 13.67
CA GLY A 232 -12.66 15.48 12.67
C GLY A 232 -11.36 14.79 13.11
N TRP A 233 -10.89 15.02 14.35
CA TRP A 233 -9.64 14.44 14.86
C TRP A 233 -9.55 12.92 14.68
N ILE A 234 -10.65 12.19 14.89
CA ILE A 234 -10.64 10.72 14.80
C ILE A 234 -10.31 10.24 13.38
N HIS A 235 -10.77 10.95 12.34
CA HIS A 235 -10.49 10.60 10.96
C HIS A 235 -9.03 10.86 10.59
N GLU A 236 -8.45 11.97 11.05
CA GLU A 236 -7.02 12.25 10.88
C GLU A 236 -6.15 11.27 11.68
N ASN A 237 -6.57 10.93 12.89
CA ASN A 237 -5.90 9.92 13.69
C ASN A 237 -5.93 8.55 13.00
N ASP A 238 -7.05 8.15 12.41
CA ASP A 238 -7.14 6.88 11.68
C ASP A 238 -6.23 6.89 10.44
N LYS A 239 -6.17 7.98 9.66
CA LYS A 239 -5.24 8.13 8.52
C LYS A 239 -3.76 7.97 8.93
N ASN A 240 -3.40 8.51 10.09
CA ASN A 240 -2.03 8.44 10.59
C ASN A 240 -1.65 7.04 11.11
N ASN A 241 -2.63 6.24 11.52
CA ASN A 241 -2.41 4.98 12.23
C ASN A 241 -2.87 3.72 11.46
N ILE A 242 -3.07 3.82 10.14
CA ILE A 242 -3.60 2.74 9.28
C ILE A 242 -2.92 1.38 9.52
N LEU A 243 -1.59 1.37 9.66
CA LEU A 243 -0.82 0.14 9.80
C LEU A 243 -0.85 -0.45 11.21
N ARG A 244 -1.32 0.25 12.25
CA ARG A 244 -1.28 -0.28 13.62
C ARG A 244 -2.09 -1.57 13.78
N ALA A 245 -3.23 -1.66 13.11
CA ALA A 245 -4.10 -2.85 13.20
C ALA A 245 -3.60 -4.03 12.34
N THR A 246 -2.55 -3.88 11.51
CA THR A 246 -2.09 -4.99 10.65
C THR A 246 -1.50 -6.14 11.45
N PHE A 247 -0.89 -5.86 12.60
CA PHE A 247 -0.23 -6.88 13.43
C PHE A 247 -1.20 -7.90 14.01
N LEU A 248 -2.45 -7.49 14.27
CA LEU A 248 -3.51 -8.44 14.64
C LEU A 248 -3.82 -9.42 13.50
N ALA A 249 -3.90 -8.90 12.28
CA ALA A 249 -4.18 -9.71 11.09
C ALA A 249 -3.00 -10.63 10.74
N THR A 250 -1.75 -10.14 10.79
CA THR A 250 -0.57 -10.97 10.52
C THR A 250 -0.33 -12.02 11.61
N GLY A 251 -0.64 -11.71 12.87
CA GLY A 251 -0.63 -12.68 13.97
C GLY A 251 -1.65 -13.79 13.72
N CYS A 252 -2.89 -13.44 13.37
CA CYS A 252 -3.92 -14.40 12.97
C CYS A 252 -3.49 -15.25 11.75
N ALA A 253 -2.80 -14.65 10.78
CA ALA A 253 -2.24 -15.38 9.64
C ALA A 253 -1.21 -16.43 10.09
N PHE A 254 -0.30 -16.11 11.02
CA PHE A 254 0.60 -17.12 11.60
C PHE A 254 -0.13 -18.24 12.31
N ALA A 255 -1.21 -17.94 13.04
CA ALA A 255 -2.04 -18.97 13.67
C ALA A 255 -2.59 -19.98 12.65
N GLY A 256 -2.96 -19.49 11.45
CA GLY A 256 -3.36 -20.34 10.34
C GLY A 256 -2.20 -21.17 9.77
N LEU A 257 -1.00 -20.60 9.66
CA LEU A 257 0.20 -21.34 9.22
C LEU A 257 0.57 -22.46 10.21
N ASP A 258 0.46 -22.23 11.52
CA ASP A 258 0.72 -23.25 12.55
C ASP A 258 -0.18 -24.48 12.37
N ILE A 259 -1.45 -24.24 12.02
CA ILE A 259 -2.41 -25.32 11.74
C ILE A 259 -2.04 -26.07 10.46
N ILE A 260 -1.59 -25.36 9.42
CA ILE A 260 -1.15 -25.97 8.16
C ILE A 260 0.11 -26.82 8.38
N GLU A 261 1.07 -26.32 9.17
CA GLU A 261 2.27 -27.05 9.56
C GLU A 261 1.93 -28.30 10.38
N SER A 262 1.03 -28.20 11.36
CA SER A 262 0.55 -29.36 12.13
C SER A 262 -0.14 -30.40 11.23
N ALA A 263 -0.94 -29.95 10.26
CA ALA A 263 -1.58 -30.84 9.29
C ALA A 263 -0.55 -31.57 8.41
N LEU A 264 0.56 -30.92 8.04
CA LEU A 264 1.64 -31.53 7.25
C LEU A 264 2.33 -32.68 8.00
N GLN A 265 2.43 -32.62 9.33
CA GLN A 265 3.01 -33.69 10.15
C GLN A 265 2.17 -34.97 10.14
N THR A 266 0.87 -34.86 9.87
CA THR A 266 -0.08 -35.97 9.90
C THR A 266 -0.58 -36.40 8.52
N LYS A 267 -0.45 -35.54 7.51
CA LYS A 267 -0.91 -35.77 6.13
C LYS A 267 0.25 -35.67 5.13
N SER A 268 0.56 -36.77 4.46
CA SER A 268 1.59 -36.81 3.41
C SER A 268 1.07 -36.33 2.05
N LEU A 269 0.66 -35.06 1.95
CA LEU A 269 0.22 -34.43 0.70
C LEU A 269 1.19 -33.30 0.30
N PRO A 270 1.93 -33.42 -0.82
CA PRO A 270 2.89 -32.39 -1.26
C PRO A 270 2.29 -30.99 -1.43
N ALA A 271 1.00 -30.91 -1.78
CA ALA A 271 0.28 -29.64 -1.91
C ALA A 271 0.20 -28.85 -0.58
N ILE A 272 0.18 -29.52 0.57
CA ILE A 272 0.17 -28.86 1.88
C ILE A 272 1.51 -28.17 2.13
N ALA A 273 2.62 -28.86 1.84
CA ALA A 273 3.96 -28.28 1.97
C ALA A 273 4.15 -27.09 1.01
N ALA A 274 3.74 -27.23 -0.25
CA ALA A 274 3.81 -26.15 -1.23
C ALA A 274 2.98 -24.92 -0.79
N ALA A 275 1.75 -25.13 -0.30
CA ALA A 275 0.91 -24.06 0.21
C ALA A 275 1.52 -23.38 1.45
N LEU A 276 2.04 -24.16 2.41
CA LEU A 276 2.72 -23.64 3.60
C LEU A 276 3.90 -22.75 3.21
N THR A 277 4.79 -23.23 2.34
CA THR A 277 5.96 -22.47 1.88
C THR A 277 5.54 -21.17 1.18
N ALA A 278 4.61 -21.23 0.22
CA ALA A 278 4.19 -20.06 -0.53
C ALA A 278 3.50 -19.01 0.35
N LEU A 279 2.56 -19.42 1.21
CA LEU A 279 1.84 -18.51 2.10
C LEU A 279 2.75 -17.92 3.18
N GLN A 280 3.69 -18.70 3.71
CA GLN A 280 4.66 -18.22 4.68
C GLN A 280 5.62 -17.18 4.08
N GLN A 281 6.08 -17.40 2.84
CA GLN A 281 6.89 -16.44 2.10
C GLN A 281 6.12 -15.14 1.85
N GLU A 282 4.88 -15.24 1.36
CA GLU A 282 4.03 -14.08 1.09
C GLU A 282 3.75 -13.27 2.38
N LEU A 283 3.45 -13.95 3.49
CA LEU A 283 3.25 -13.29 4.78
C LEU A 283 4.52 -12.58 5.27
N ASN A 284 5.70 -13.19 5.11
CA ASN A 284 6.96 -12.56 5.50
C ASN A 284 7.29 -11.33 4.66
N HIS A 285 6.97 -11.35 3.35
CA HIS A 285 7.10 -10.19 2.49
C HIS A 285 6.17 -9.06 2.93
N CYS A 286 4.89 -9.38 3.17
CA CYS A 286 3.90 -8.41 3.68
C CYS A 286 4.36 -7.75 4.99
N ARG A 287 4.82 -8.55 5.95
CA ARG A 287 5.34 -8.05 7.23
C ARG A 287 6.56 -7.15 7.06
N THR A 288 7.48 -7.53 6.18
CA THR A 288 8.69 -6.75 5.89
C THR A 288 8.32 -5.40 5.27
N ALA A 289 7.44 -5.40 4.28
CA ALA A 289 6.96 -4.19 3.61
C ALA A 289 6.24 -3.24 4.60
N ILE A 290 5.40 -3.78 5.49
CA ILE A 290 4.73 -2.99 6.55
C ILE A 290 5.76 -2.33 7.47
N ARG A 291 6.74 -3.09 7.98
CA ARG A 291 7.77 -2.55 8.88
C ARG A 291 8.66 -1.52 8.21
N GLN A 292 9.04 -1.73 6.95
CA GLN A 292 9.81 -0.75 6.18
C GLN A 292 9.02 0.54 5.98
N LEU A 293 7.74 0.45 5.63
CA LEU A 293 6.90 1.61 5.40
C LEU A 293 6.61 2.39 6.70
N GLN A 294 6.48 1.70 7.85
CA GLN A 294 6.34 2.36 9.15
C GLN A 294 7.54 3.24 9.52
N LYS A 295 8.75 2.88 9.07
CA LYS A 295 9.98 3.66 9.28
C LYS A 295 10.10 4.85 8.31
N ASN A 296 9.26 4.91 7.28
CA ASN A 296 9.28 5.97 6.27
C ASN A 296 8.31 7.10 6.62
N THR A 297 8.85 8.26 7.00
CA THR A 297 8.08 9.48 7.33
C THR A 297 7.37 10.11 6.13
N HIS A 298 7.77 9.78 4.90
CA HIS A 298 7.19 10.28 3.65
C HIS A 298 6.28 9.26 2.95
N ALA A 299 5.95 8.16 3.62
CA ALA A 299 5.09 7.12 3.07
C ALA A 299 3.72 7.66 2.63
N GLN A 300 3.34 7.41 1.38
CA GLN A 300 2.06 7.84 0.84
C GLN A 300 0.89 7.09 1.49
N LEU A 301 -0.25 7.76 1.60
CA LEU A 301 -1.48 7.19 2.16
C LEU A 301 -1.92 5.92 1.40
N SER A 302 -1.88 5.96 0.07
CA SER A 302 -2.23 4.83 -0.80
C SER A 302 -1.42 3.58 -0.49
N GLN A 303 -0.10 3.72 -0.27
CA GLN A 303 0.79 2.60 0.08
C GLN A 303 0.40 1.96 1.42
N LYS A 304 0.09 2.79 2.44
CA LYS A 304 -0.36 2.29 3.75
C LYS A 304 -1.68 1.52 3.63
N LEU A 305 -2.62 2.03 2.83
CA LEU A 305 -3.92 1.39 2.58
C LEU A 305 -3.75 0.04 1.88
N GLN A 306 -2.91 -0.03 0.84
CA GLN A 306 -2.66 -1.28 0.10
C GLN A 306 -1.98 -2.34 0.96
N LEU A 307 -1.02 -1.96 1.82
CA LEU A 307 -0.41 -2.90 2.77
C LEU A 307 -1.40 -3.38 3.84
N ARG A 308 -2.27 -2.48 4.35
CA ARG A 308 -3.34 -2.87 5.28
C ARG A 308 -4.30 -3.87 4.64
N ALA A 309 -4.73 -3.61 3.41
CA ALA A 309 -5.57 -4.53 2.64
C ALA A 309 -4.87 -5.87 2.37
N TRP A 310 -3.56 -5.87 2.09
CA TRP A 310 -2.79 -7.11 1.89
C TRP A 310 -2.74 -7.96 3.15
N ALA A 311 -2.50 -7.37 4.32
CA ALA A 311 -2.50 -8.10 5.58
C ALA A 311 -3.87 -8.74 5.90
N ILE A 312 -4.96 -8.02 5.63
CA ILE A 312 -6.34 -8.53 5.81
C ILE A 312 -6.61 -9.72 4.88
N ASP A 313 -6.29 -9.58 3.60
CA ASP A 313 -6.45 -10.62 2.59
C ASP A 313 -5.63 -11.88 2.94
N LEU A 314 -4.36 -11.70 3.35
CA LEU A 314 -3.50 -12.81 3.76
C LEU A 314 -4.04 -13.54 4.98
N ALA A 315 -4.47 -12.83 6.02
CA ALA A 315 -5.08 -13.46 7.20
C ALA A 315 -6.27 -14.33 6.80
N THR A 316 -7.14 -13.82 5.93
CA THR A 316 -8.32 -14.55 5.45
C THR A 316 -7.95 -15.76 4.59
N ARG A 317 -7.03 -15.60 3.63
CA ARG A 317 -6.60 -16.70 2.73
C ARG A 317 -5.88 -17.80 3.50
N ILE A 318 -5.00 -17.44 4.42
CA ILE A 318 -4.25 -18.41 5.22
C ILE A 318 -5.19 -19.13 6.20
N ALA A 319 -6.11 -18.43 6.86
CA ALA A 319 -7.11 -19.07 7.70
C ALA A 319 -8.03 -20.01 6.90
N HIS A 320 -8.39 -19.64 5.67
CA HIS A 320 -9.14 -20.51 4.77
C HIS A 320 -8.33 -21.74 4.32
N ALA A 321 -7.03 -21.58 4.10
CA ALA A 321 -6.13 -22.70 3.84
C ALA A 321 -6.03 -23.64 5.07
N ALA A 322 -5.99 -23.08 6.29
CA ALA A 322 -6.04 -23.86 7.54
C ALA A 322 -7.34 -24.67 7.67
N VAL A 323 -8.49 -24.11 7.29
CA VAL A 323 -9.77 -24.82 7.17
C VAL A 323 -9.68 -25.95 6.14
N THR A 324 -9.12 -25.66 4.96
CA THR A 324 -8.98 -26.62 3.86
C THR A 324 -8.16 -27.84 4.26
N VAL A 325 -6.98 -27.64 4.85
CA VAL A 325 -6.12 -28.75 5.30
C VAL A 325 -6.70 -29.50 6.48
N SER A 326 -7.63 -28.89 7.23
CA SER A 326 -8.35 -29.52 8.34
C SER A 326 -9.61 -30.27 7.90
N SER A 327 -10.04 -30.09 6.64
CA SER A 327 -11.17 -30.79 6.02
C SER A 327 -12.48 -30.62 6.84
N GLY A 328 -13.39 -31.61 6.82
CA GLY A 328 -14.69 -31.49 7.50
C GLY A 328 -14.63 -31.20 9.01
N ALA A 329 -13.53 -31.56 9.69
CA ALA A 329 -13.36 -31.28 11.12
C ALA A 329 -13.32 -29.78 11.42
N ALA A 330 -12.93 -28.94 10.45
CA ALA A 330 -12.94 -27.49 10.59
C ALA A 330 -14.35 -26.89 10.72
N ASN A 331 -15.43 -27.65 10.51
CA ASN A 331 -16.79 -27.16 10.75
C ASN A 331 -17.19 -27.23 12.22
N TYR A 332 -16.46 -27.94 13.07
CA TYR A 332 -16.72 -27.92 14.51
C TYR A 332 -16.30 -26.57 15.08
N LEU A 333 -17.20 -25.93 15.85
CA LEU A 333 -16.95 -24.61 16.45
C LEU A 333 -15.71 -24.57 17.35
N HIS A 334 -15.35 -25.72 17.94
CA HIS A 334 -14.19 -25.89 18.81
C HIS A 334 -12.90 -26.26 18.05
N HIS A 335 -12.92 -26.35 16.72
CA HIS A 335 -11.73 -26.67 15.95
C HIS A 335 -10.84 -25.42 15.78
N PRO A 336 -9.50 -25.50 16.00
CA PRO A 336 -8.62 -24.34 15.87
C PRO A 336 -8.73 -23.60 14.53
N ALA A 337 -8.79 -24.32 13.41
CA ALA A 337 -8.96 -23.71 12.08
C ALA A 337 -10.25 -22.87 11.95
N GLN A 338 -11.32 -23.34 12.59
CA GLN A 338 -12.60 -22.65 12.60
C GLN A 338 -12.50 -21.34 13.40
N ARG A 339 -11.86 -21.40 14.59
CA ARG A 339 -11.58 -20.23 15.41
C ARG A 339 -10.77 -19.18 14.64
N VAL A 340 -9.62 -19.57 14.08
CA VAL A 340 -8.72 -18.66 13.35
C VAL A 340 -9.46 -18.00 12.16
N TYR A 341 -10.29 -18.75 11.43
CA TYR A 341 -11.08 -18.18 10.33
C TYR A 341 -12.10 -17.14 10.79
N ARG A 342 -12.75 -17.38 11.94
CA ARG A 342 -13.64 -16.41 12.58
C ARG A 342 -12.89 -15.20 13.15
N GLU A 343 -11.69 -15.39 13.70
CA GLU A 343 -10.85 -14.30 14.18
C GLU A 343 -10.40 -13.38 13.02
N ALA A 344 -10.08 -13.96 11.86
CA ALA A 344 -9.74 -13.19 10.65
C ALA A 344 -10.90 -12.27 10.18
N LEU A 345 -12.16 -12.70 10.38
CA LEU A 345 -13.33 -11.86 10.12
C LEU A 345 -13.36 -10.63 11.04
N VAL A 346 -13.04 -10.78 12.33
CA VAL A 346 -12.96 -9.63 13.26
C VAL A 346 -11.84 -8.68 12.82
N PHE A 347 -10.65 -9.21 12.53
CA PHE A 347 -9.51 -8.38 12.16
C PHE A 347 -9.62 -7.69 10.81
N THR A 348 -10.56 -8.14 9.96
CA THR A 348 -10.99 -7.41 8.76
C THR A 348 -11.67 -6.10 9.15
N VAL A 349 -12.59 -6.12 10.13
CA VAL A 349 -13.39 -4.93 10.52
C VAL A 349 -12.72 -4.06 11.60
N THR A 350 -11.65 -4.54 12.24
CA THR A 350 -10.89 -3.76 13.23
C THR A 350 -10.19 -2.57 12.59
N GLY A 351 -10.53 -1.36 13.06
CA GLY A 351 -9.98 -0.10 12.52
C GLY A 351 -10.43 0.20 11.09
N GLN A 352 -11.56 -0.36 10.67
CA GLN A 352 -12.07 -0.25 9.31
C GLN A 352 -12.60 1.17 9.02
N THR A 353 -11.90 1.89 8.16
CA THR A 353 -12.39 3.14 7.55
C THR A 353 -12.90 2.88 6.13
N SER A 354 -13.60 3.84 5.53
CA SER A 354 -14.02 3.73 4.12
C SER A 354 -12.83 3.56 3.18
N ALA A 355 -11.72 4.27 3.40
CA ALA A 355 -10.51 4.14 2.58
C ALA A 355 -9.86 2.74 2.70
N VAL A 356 -9.82 2.17 3.91
CA VAL A 356 -9.35 0.78 4.09
C VAL A 356 -10.34 -0.20 3.48
N MET A 357 -11.64 0.12 3.49
CA MET A 357 -12.70 -0.75 2.95
C MET A 357 -12.58 -0.83 1.44
N GLU A 358 -12.44 0.32 0.78
CA GLU A 358 -12.20 0.43 -0.65
C GLU A 358 -10.94 -0.34 -1.06
N ALA A 359 -9.80 -0.15 -0.37
CA ALA A 359 -8.57 -0.89 -0.67
C ALA A 359 -8.73 -2.41 -0.47
N THR A 360 -9.44 -2.84 0.57
CA THR A 360 -9.74 -4.27 0.81
C THR A 360 -10.66 -4.82 -0.29
N LEU A 361 -11.72 -4.10 -0.67
CA LEU A 361 -12.65 -4.50 -1.72
C LEU A 361 -11.98 -4.54 -3.09
N GLU A 362 -11.10 -3.60 -3.39
CA GLU A 362 -10.28 -3.61 -4.60
C GLU A 362 -9.45 -4.90 -4.66
N LYS A 363 -8.78 -5.26 -3.57
CA LYS A 363 -7.99 -6.50 -3.51
C LYS A 363 -8.84 -7.76 -3.66
N LEU A 364 -10.00 -7.82 -2.99
CA LEU A 364 -10.90 -8.97 -3.04
C LEU A 364 -11.64 -9.11 -4.39
N SER A 365 -11.91 -8.03 -5.10
CA SER A 365 -12.61 -8.06 -6.38
C SER A 365 -11.72 -8.38 -7.59
N ARG A 366 -10.38 -8.45 -7.40
CA ARG A 366 -9.45 -8.86 -8.47
C ARG A 366 -9.80 -10.25 -9.01
N ARG A 367 -9.83 -10.36 -10.34
CA ARG A 367 -10.12 -11.61 -11.07
C ARG A 367 -9.13 -12.69 -10.65
N TRP A 368 -9.59 -13.94 -10.62
CA TRP A 368 -8.78 -15.10 -10.19
C TRP A 368 -7.42 -15.19 -10.91
N GLY A 369 -7.36 -14.83 -12.20
CA GLY A 369 -6.12 -14.79 -12.99
C GLY A 369 -5.14 -13.65 -12.64
N ASP A 370 -5.60 -12.63 -11.92
CA ASP A 370 -4.77 -11.50 -11.45
C ASP A 370 -4.35 -11.66 -9.98
N ARG A 371 -5.01 -12.54 -9.21
CA ARG A 371 -4.62 -12.87 -7.82
C ARG A 371 -3.26 -13.58 -7.74
N GLY A 372 -2.91 -14.37 -8.76
CA GLY A 372 -1.58 -14.98 -8.90
C GLY A 372 -0.51 -14.03 -9.45
N LYS A 373 -0.88 -12.84 -9.93
CA LYS A 373 0.06 -11.84 -10.46
C LYS A 373 0.52 -10.82 -9.43
N ASN A 374 -0.03 -10.87 -8.21
CA ASN A 374 0.20 -9.84 -7.18
C ASN A 374 0.32 -10.39 -5.73
N SER A 375 0.64 -11.68 -5.55
CA SER A 375 1.27 -12.15 -4.30
C SER A 375 2.67 -11.56 -4.11
N ASP A 376 3.22 -10.94 -5.16
CA ASP A 376 4.43 -10.14 -5.11
C ASP A 376 4.11 -8.66 -4.97
N LEU A 377 3.82 -8.25 -3.74
CA LEU A 377 4.37 -6.98 -3.22
C LEU A 377 5.78 -7.21 -2.64
N SER A 378 6.36 -8.41 -2.86
CA SER A 378 7.80 -8.53 -3.03
C SER A 378 8.20 -7.58 -4.15
N SER A 379 9.39 -7.01 -4.09
CA SER A 379 10.03 -6.56 -5.31
C SER A 379 10.01 -7.75 -6.28
N GLN A 380 9.05 -7.79 -7.22
CA GLN A 380 9.11 -8.71 -8.33
C GLN A 380 10.53 -8.56 -8.88
N ILE A 381 11.32 -9.61 -8.78
CA ILE A 381 12.47 -9.70 -9.67
C ILE A 381 11.82 -9.80 -11.04
N GLN A 382 11.64 -8.65 -11.68
CA GLN A 382 11.19 -8.58 -13.06
C GLN A 382 12.33 -9.19 -13.88
N THR A 383 12.16 -10.46 -14.22
CA THR A 383 13.10 -11.17 -15.08
C THR A 383 12.67 -10.94 -16.51
N ILE A 384 13.56 -10.35 -17.30
CA ILE A 384 13.36 -10.22 -18.74
C ILE A 384 14.07 -11.40 -19.38
N THR A 385 13.30 -12.31 -19.96
CA THR A 385 13.85 -13.40 -20.78
C THR A 385 13.74 -12.98 -22.23
N TYR A 386 14.83 -13.07 -22.97
CA TYR A 386 14.86 -12.75 -24.39
C TYR A 386 15.72 -13.77 -25.14
N SER A 387 15.38 -13.94 -26.41
CA SER A 387 16.09 -14.75 -27.38
C SER A 387 17.01 -13.89 -28.27
N ARG A 388 16.65 -12.62 -28.46
CA ARG A 388 17.37 -11.68 -29.32
C ARG A 388 17.27 -10.25 -28.80
N VAL A 389 18.32 -9.47 -29.05
CA VAL A 389 18.36 -8.02 -28.81
C VAL A 389 18.46 -7.29 -30.14
N ILE A 390 17.65 -6.27 -30.33
CA ILE A 390 17.58 -5.47 -31.56
C ILE A 390 17.79 -4.00 -31.19
N HIS A 391 18.70 -3.32 -31.89
CA HIS A 391 18.79 -1.86 -31.80
C HIS A 391 17.64 -1.21 -32.56
N LEU A 392 16.88 -0.35 -31.89
CA LEU A 392 15.83 0.46 -32.50
C LEU A 392 16.26 1.92 -32.72
N SER A 393 17.53 2.24 -32.49
CA SER A 393 18.09 3.57 -32.76
C SER A 393 18.97 3.59 -33.99
N HIS A 394 18.89 4.68 -34.76
CA HIS A 394 19.81 4.96 -35.85
C HIS A 394 21.21 5.30 -35.34
N VAL A 395 22.22 4.94 -36.13
CA VAL A 395 23.59 5.41 -35.91
C VAL A 395 23.63 6.92 -36.16
N ILE A 396 24.24 7.65 -35.23
CA ILE A 396 24.38 9.11 -35.32
C ILE A 396 25.64 9.44 -36.12
N ASP A 397 25.45 10.15 -37.22
CA ASP A 397 26.52 10.77 -38.00
C ASP A 397 26.09 12.17 -38.48
N THR A 398 26.98 12.91 -39.15
CA THR A 398 26.67 14.28 -39.63
C THR A 398 25.61 14.29 -40.76
N ASN A 399 25.35 13.10 -41.32
CA ASN A 399 24.37 12.54 -42.26
C ASN A 399 22.88 12.61 -41.91
N ILE A 400 22.53 12.68 -40.64
CA ILE A 400 21.17 12.33 -40.22
C ILE A 400 20.12 13.36 -40.70
N PRO A 401 18.86 12.94 -40.94
CA PRO A 401 17.73 13.85 -41.01
C PRO A 401 17.60 14.69 -39.73
N GLN A 402 17.30 15.98 -39.88
CA GLN A 402 17.15 16.93 -38.77
C GLN A 402 16.05 17.95 -39.06
N TRP A 403 15.39 18.45 -38.01
CA TRP A 403 14.46 19.57 -38.14
C TRP A 403 15.19 20.82 -38.63
N ARG A 404 14.51 21.61 -39.46
CA ARG A 404 15.06 22.87 -39.95
C ARG A 404 15.23 23.84 -38.78
N GLY A 405 16.48 24.21 -38.50
CA GLY A 405 16.83 25.15 -37.44
C GLY A 405 17.37 24.49 -36.17
N ASP A 406 17.31 23.17 -36.07
CA ASP A 406 17.92 22.44 -34.96
C ASP A 406 19.46 22.47 -35.03
N PRO A 407 20.14 22.34 -33.87
CA PRO A 407 21.58 22.24 -33.84
C PRO A 407 22.11 21.04 -34.65
N ALA A 408 23.12 21.30 -35.50
CA ALA A 408 23.76 20.27 -36.31
C ALA A 408 24.51 19.25 -35.45
N VAL A 409 24.66 18.02 -35.96
CA VAL A 409 25.61 17.06 -35.37
C VAL A 409 27.02 17.41 -35.83
N GLU A 410 27.93 17.63 -34.89
CA GLU A 410 29.34 17.87 -35.17
C GLU A 410 30.21 16.85 -34.46
N PHE A 411 31.28 16.42 -35.12
CA PHE A 411 32.33 15.59 -34.54
C PHE A 411 33.68 16.25 -34.76
N GLU A 412 34.51 16.26 -33.73
CA GLU A 412 35.87 16.76 -33.78
C GLU A 412 36.80 15.72 -33.16
N THR A 413 37.81 15.30 -33.92
CA THR A 413 38.88 14.46 -33.37
C THR A 413 39.71 15.26 -32.39
N VAL A 414 39.79 14.75 -31.16
CA VAL A 414 40.56 15.34 -30.05
C VAL A 414 41.89 14.60 -29.85
N ALA A 415 41.92 13.30 -30.14
CA ALA A 415 43.11 12.46 -30.04
C ALA A 415 43.06 11.33 -31.09
N GLU A 416 44.22 10.98 -31.65
CA GLU A 416 44.40 9.87 -32.60
C GLU A 416 45.27 8.78 -31.98
N ILE A 417 45.04 7.51 -32.38
CA ILE A 417 45.75 6.36 -31.78
C ILE A 417 47.25 6.46 -32.02
N GLU A 418 47.65 6.88 -33.23
CA GLU A 418 49.04 6.95 -33.66
C GLU A 418 49.85 7.99 -32.87
N THR A 419 49.21 9.07 -32.41
CA THR A 419 49.86 10.18 -31.70
C THR A 419 49.72 10.08 -30.19
N ASP A 420 48.52 9.73 -29.73
CA ASP A 420 48.13 9.87 -28.32
C ASP A 420 47.97 8.51 -27.61
N GLY A 421 47.98 7.41 -28.37
CA GLY A 421 47.78 6.05 -27.86
C GLY A 421 46.32 5.67 -27.63
N TYR A 422 45.36 6.54 -27.98
CA TYR A 422 43.91 6.28 -27.93
C TYR A 422 43.16 7.18 -28.92
N TYR A 423 41.99 6.72 -29.39
CA TYR A 423 41.10 7.51 -30.24
C TYR A 423 40.02 8.20 -29.39
N LEU A 424 39.86 9.52 -29.54
CA LEU A 424 38.82 10.27 -28.85
C LEU A 424 38.25 11.36 -29.77
N ARG A 425 36.92 11.48 -29.77
CA ARG A 425 36.21 12.59 -30.41
C ARG A 425 35.38 13.37 -29.40
N ARG A 426 35.33 14.69 -29.59
CA ARG A 426 34.28 15.57 -29.06
C ARG A 426 33.11 15.55 -30.02
N PHE A 427 31.88 15.63 -29.51
CA PHE A 427 30.69 15.76 -30.33
C PHE A 427 29.69 16.76 -29.74
N SER A 428 28.86 17.34 -30.61
CA SER A 428 27.71 18.20 -30.27
C SER A 428 26.50 17.78 -31.12
N LEU A 429 25.29 17.91 -30.55
CA LEU A 429 24.01 17.63 -31.23
C LEU A 429 22.85 18.25 -30.44
N GLY A 430 21.71 18.46 -31.09
CA GLY A 430 20.46 18.88 -30.42
C GLY A 430 19.83 17.76 -29.59
N GLU A 431 19.01 18.13 -28.59
CA GLU A 431 18.33 17.16 -27.71
C GLU A 431 17.36 16.23 -28.45
N HIS A 432 16.82 16.70 -29.58
CA HIS A 432 15.82 16.02 -30.41
C HIS A 432 16.44 15.52 -31.75
N SER A 433 17.72 15.14 -31.72
CA SER A 433 18.45 14.65 -32.89
C SER A 433 18.47 13.12 -32.95
N ALA A 434 18.37 12.58 -34.17
CA ALA A 434 18.31 11.14 -34.44
C ALA A 434 17.16 10.46 -33.69
N THR A 435 17.32 9.17 -33.33
CA THR A 435 16.40 8.52 -32.41
C THR A 435 16.49 9.19 -31.04
N HIS A 436 15.37 9.72 -30.57
CA HIS A 436 15.33 10.51 -29.35
C HIS A 436 14.03 10.30 -28.57
N VAL A 437 14.02 10.79 -27.34
CA VAL A 437 12.84 10.84 -26.47
C VAL A 437 12.46 12.27 -26.15
N ASN A 438 11.18 12.60 -26.32
CA ASN A 438 10.62 13.87 -25.90
C ASN A 438 10.17 13.80 -24.43
N ALA A 439 10.44 14.84 -23.65
CA ALA A 439 9.91 15.01 -22.30
C ALA A 439 8.88 16.14 -22.24
N PRO A 440 7.98 16.17 -21.23
CA PRO A 440 6.97 17.21 -21.06
C PRO A 440 7.53 18.63 -21.10
N LYS A 441 8.77 18.82 -20.65
CA LYS A 441 9.47 20.11 -20.68
C LYS A 441 9.57 20.72 -22.08
N SER A 442 9.55 19.92 -23.16
CA SER A 442 9.50 20.42 -24.56
C SER A 442 8.26 21.26 -24.87
N PHE A 443 7.12 20.95 -24.25
CA PHE A 443 5.82 21.56 -24.59
C PHE A 443 5.15 22.26 -23.40
N TYR A 444 5.59 21.97 -22.17
CA TYR A 444 5.03 22.51 -20.94
C TYR A 444 6.13 23.10 -20.04
N ASN A 445 6.05 24.40 -19.73
CA ASN A 445 7.04 25.08 -18.88
C ASN A 445 7.20 24.45 -17.49
N SER A 446 6.11 23.91 -16.92
CA SER A 446 6.10 23.17 -15.66
C SER A 446 6.19 21.65 -15.84
N GLY A 447 6.46 21.20 -17.05
CA GLY A 447 6.60 19.79 -17.40
C GLY A 447 7.86 19.18 -16.78
N ALA A 448 7.80 17.87 -16.56
CA ALA A 448 8.96 17.11 -16.13
C ALA A 448 10.06 17.16 -17.19
N ALA A 449 11.29 17.37 -16.74
CA ALA A 449 12.48 17.30 -17.58
C ALA A 449 13.00 15.87 -17.71
N ILE A 450 13.84 15.61 -18.72
CA ILE A 450 14.28 14.26 -19.03
C ILE A 450 15.09 13.59 -17.90
N ASP A 451 15.83 14.35 -17.09
CA ASP A 451 16.60 13.84 -15.96
C ASP A 451 15.73 13.38 -14.76
N GLN A 452 14.44 13.73 -14.79
CA GLN A 452 13.44 13.39 -13.78
C GLN A 452 12.70 12.07 -14.06
N TYR A 453 12.93 11.45 -15.23
CA TYR A 453 12.39 10.13 -15.53
C TYR A 453 13.03 9.07 -14.63
N ALA A 454 12.20 8.26 -13.98
CA ALA A 454 12.66 7.15 -13.16
C ALA A 454 13.26 6.06 -14.04
N ALA A 455 14.32 5.40 -13.58
CA ALA A 455 15.01 4.37 -14.37
C ALA A 455 14.07 3.21 -14.77
N GLU A 456 13.14 2.87 -13.88
CA GLU A 456 12.13 1.83 -14.08
C GLU A 456 11.15 2.19 -15.20
N SER A 457 10.90 3.48 -15.47
CA SER A 457 10.02 3.92 -16.55
C SER A 457 10.63 3.81 -17.95
N LEU A 458 11.94 3.54 -18.02
CA LEU A 458 12.71 3.38 -19.26
C LEU A 458 12.88 1.91 -19.69
N VAL A 459 12.33 0.98 -18.90
CA VAL A 459 12.31 -0.45 -19.21
C VAL A 459 10.86 -0.94 -19.16
N LEU A 460 10.27 -1.19 -20.33
CA LEU A 460 8.82 -1.37 -20.44
C LEU A 460 8.40 -2.27 -21.60
N PRO A 461 7.30 -3.04 -21.47
CA PRO A 461 6.78 -3.83 -22.56
C PRO A 461 6.22 -2.96 -23.68
N ALA A 462 6.30 -3.45 -24.91
CA ALA A 462 5.79 -2.78 -26.10
C ALA A 462 5.00 -3.71 -27.02
N VAL A 463 4.07 -3.11 -27.76
CA VAL A 463 3.35 -3.74 -28.87
C VAL A 463 3.65 -2.99 -30.16
N VAL A 464 3.57 -3.67 -31.30
CA VAL A 464 3.83 -3.08 -32.62
C VAL A 464 2.58 -3.13 -33.47
N ILE A 465 2.09 -1.97 -33.88
CA ILE A 465 1.01 -1.83 -34.86
C ILE A 465 1.65 -1.49 -36.20
N ASN A 466 1.42 -2.33 -37.20
CA ASN A 466 1.96 -2.15 -38.55
C ASN A 466 0.90 -1.52 -39.46
N ILE A 467 1.20 -0.35 -40.03
CA ILE A 467 0.38 0.35 -41.03
C ILE A 467 1.13 0.63 -42.33
N GLN A 468 2.26 -0.06 -42.57
CA GLN A 468 3.13 0.15 -43.73
C GLN A 468 2.39 0.11 -45.06
N GLN A 469 1.42 -0.80 -45.20
CA GLN A 469 0.65 -0.96 -46.45
C GLN A 469 -0.23 0.27 -46.74
N GLN A 470 -0.85 0.84 -45.70
CA GLN A 470 -1.65 2.05 -45.79
C GLN A 470 -0.77 3.25 -46.14
N VAL A 471 0.39 3.35 -45.50
CA VAL A 471 1.38 4.43 -45.71
C VAL A 471 1.98 4.40 -47.12
N ALA A 472 2.23 3.20 -47.67
CA ALA A 472 2.72 3.04 -49.03
C ALA A 472 1.73 3.60 -50.10
N ILE A 473 0.43 3.63 -49.78
CA ILE A 473 -0.62 4.20 -50.64
C ILE A 473 -0.78 5.69 -50.38
N ASN A 474 -0.75 6.10 -49.10
CA ASN A 474 -0.91 7.49 -48.69
C ASN A 474 0.21 7.86 -47.69
N PRO A 475 1.21 8.67 -48.07
CA PRO A 475 2.29 9.07 -47.18
C PRO A 475 1.81 9.92 -45.98
N ASP A 476 0.61 10.48 -46.04
CA ASP A 476 -0.02 11.25 -44.96
C ASP A 476 -0.99 10.40 -44.11
N TYR A 477 -0.99 9.07 -44.24
CA TYR A 477 -1.89 8.22 -43.47
C TYR A 477 -1.59 8.30 -41.97
N SER A 478 -2.62 8.58 -41.16
CA SER A 478 -2.51 8.58 -39.71
C SER A 478 -3.20 7.35 -39.10
N LEU A 479 -2.61 6.78 -38.05
CA LEU A 479 -3.20 5.64 -37.33
C LEU A 479 -4.62 5.98 -36.87
N THR A 480 -5.57 5.08 -37.16
CA THR A 480 -6.98 5.24 -36.76
C THR A 480 -7.36 4.29 -35.61
N VAL A 481 -8.46 4.59 -34.93
CA VAL A 481 -9.07 3.66 -33.96
C VAL A 481 -9.44 2.33 -34.62
N ALA A 482 -9.86 2.34 -35.88
CA ALA A 482 -10.20 1.12 -36.62
C ALA A 482 -8.98 0.22 -36.83
N ASP A 483 -7.81 0.80 -37.11
CA ASP A 483 -6.55 0.05 -37.22
C ASP A 483 -6.19 -0.62 -35.90
N ILE A 484 -6.34 0.10 -34.78
CA ILE A 484 -6.09 -0.43 -33.43
C ILE A 484 -7.02 -1.61 -33.14
N LEU A 485 -8.33 -1.45 -33.36
CA LEU A 485 -9.30 -2.51 -33.11
C LEU A 485 -9.09 -3.74 -34.02
N LEU A 486 -8.66 -3.52 -35.26
CA LEU A 486 -8.31 -4.61 -36.18
C LEU A 486 -7.09 -5.38 -35.68
N TRP A 487 -6.07 -4.67 -35.20
CA TRP A 487 -4.89 -5.28 -34.59
C TRP A 487 -5.26 -6.08 -33.33
N GLU A 488 -6.09 -5.51 -32.45
CA GLU A 488 -6.54 -6.17 -31.22
C GLU A 488 -7.38 -7.42 -31.49
N LYS A 489 -8.15 -7.44 -32.57
CA LYS A 489 -8.88 -8.63 -33.01
C LYS A 489 -7.94 -9.80 -33.32
N GLN A 490 -6.73 -9.52 -33.80
CA GLN A 490 -5.74 -10.53 -34.19
C GLN A 490 -4.80 -10.92 -33.04
N HIS A 491 -4.41 -9.95 -32.20
CA HIS A 491 -3.35 -10.12 -31.21
C HIS A 491 -3.83 -10.00 -29.75
N GLY A 492 -5.14 -9.80 -29.56
CA GLY A 492 -5.75 -9.48 -28.27
C GLY A 492 -5.56 -8.01 -27.91
N GLU A 493 -6.35 -7.55 -26.93
CA GLU A 493 -6.32 -6.18 -26.43
C GLU A 493 -4.91 -5.73 -26.02
N ILE A 494 -4.59 -4.46 -26.26
CA ILE A 494 -3.32 -3.85 -25.85
C ILE A 494 -3.28 -3.83 -24.31
N PRO A 495 -2.30 -4.49 -23.67
CA PRO A 495 -2.28 -4.55 -22.21
C PRO A 495 -1.94 -3.18 -21.59
N LEU A 496 -2.53 -2.91 -20.42
CA LEU A 496 -2.24 -1.75 -19.58
C LEU A 496 -0.72 -1.52 -19.44
N GLY A 497 -0.29 -0.25 -19.56
CA GLY A 497 1.09 0.14 -19.32
C GLY A 497 2.09 -0.27 -20.40
N ASN A 498 1.62 -0.75 -21.57
CA ASN A 498 2.48 -1.02 -22.71
C ASN A 498 2.78 0.26 -23.51
N LEU A 499 3.94 0.30 -24.14
CA LEU A 499 4.25 1.28 -25.19
C LEU A 499 3.64 0.80 -26.51
N VAL A 500 3.06 1.71 -27.30
CA VAL A 500 2.60 1.40 -28.65
C VAL A 500 3.59 1.93 -29.67
N LEU A 501 4.28 1.02 -30.35
CA LEU A 501 5.13 1.32 -31.48
C LEU A 501 4.32 1.27 -32.76
N LEU A 502 4.38 2.33 -33.56
CA LEU A 502 3.76 2.42 -34.86
C LEU A 502 4.82 2.19 -35.93
N TYR A 503 4.72 1.06 -36.63
CA TYR A 503 5.59 0.75 -37.76
C TYR A 503 4.93 1.20 -39.05
N THR A 504 5.55 2.18 -39.70
CA THR A 504 5.04 2.81 -40.93
C THR A 504 5.85 2.45 -42.18
N GLY A 505 7.05 1.90 -42.01
CA GLY A 505 8.01 1.65 -43.10
C GLY A 505 8.88 2.86 -43.43
N TRP A 506 8.69 3.99 -42.73
CA TRP A 506 9.41 5.23 -43.02
C TRP A 506 10.91 5.15 -42.71
N GLN A 507 11.31 4.25 -41.80
CA GLN A 507 12.72 3.96 -41.50
C GLN A 507 13.57 3.66 -42.75
N GLU A 508 12.98 3.13 -43.83
CA GLU A 508 13.68 2.81 -45.08
C GLU A 508 14.24 4.07 -45.78
N LYS A 509 13.69 5.25 -45.48
CA LYS A 509 14.08 6.52 -46.09
C LYS A 509 15.22 7.22 -45.34
N TRP A 510 15.66 6.71 -44.20
CA TRP A 510 16.61 7.38 -43.30
C TRP A 510 17.88 7.90 -43.98
N CYS A 511 18.44 7.11 -44.91
CA CYS A 511 19.68 7.47 -45.60
C CYS A 511 19.51 8.54 -46.71
N ASP A 512 18.27 8.91 -47.05
CA ASP A 512 17.96 10.01 -47.96
C ASP A 512 17.15 11.08 -47.22
N ARG A 513 17.84 12.12 -46.76
CA ARG A 513 17.22 13.23 -46.00
C ARG A 513 16.05 13.87 -46.73
N THR A 514 16.15 13.99 -48.06
CA THR A 514 15.10 14.64 -48.86
C THR A 514 13.86 13.75 -48.89
N ALA A 515 14.05 12.46 -49.10
CA ALA A 515 12.95 11.49 -49.06
C ALA A 515 12.37 11.29 -47.65
N PHE A 516 13.19 11.39 -46.59
CA PHE A 516 12.75 11.21 -45.20
C PHE A 516 11.89 12.38 -44.71
N ILE A 517 12.33 13.63 -44.95
CA ILE A 517 11.54 14.82 -44.60
C ILE A 517 10.34 14.96 -45.55
N ASN A 518 10.49 14.53 -46.80
CA ASN A 518 9.45 14.49 -47.83
C ASN A 518 8.68 15.81 -47.94
N GLN A 519 9.43 16.90 -48.10
CA GLN A 519 8.87 18.25 -48.17
C GLN A 519 8.42 18.57 -49.60
N ASP A 520 7.20 19.08 -49.76
CA ASP A 520 6.69 19.57 -51.04
C ASP A 520 7.31 20.93 -51.43
N ALA A 521 6.95 21.42 -52.63
CA ALA A 521 7.44 22.70 -53.13
C ALA A 521 6.92 23.92 -52.32
N GLN A 522 5.87 23.74 -51.53
CA GLN A 522 5.26 24.74 -50.67
C GLN A 522 5.86 24.74 -49.25
N GLY A 523 6.70 23.75 -48.93
CA GLY A 523 7.34 23.61 -47.63
C GLY A 523 6.58 22.71 -46.65
N ASN A 524 5.50 22.04 -47.06
CA ASN A 524 4.76 21.11 -46.22
C ASN A 524 5.44 19.74 -46.20
N MET A 525 5.49 19.09 -45.05
CA MET A 525 6.11 17.77 -44.91
C MET A 525 5.05 16.68 -45.02
N HIS A 526 5.40 15.58 -45.69
CA HIS A 526 4.47 14.48 -45.94
C HIS A 526 5.01 13.19 -45.34
N PHE A 527 4.63 12.88 -44.11
CA PHE A 527 4.97 11.63 -43.44
C PHE A 527 3.86 11.22 -42.47
N PRO A 528 3.68 9.91 -42.20
CA PRO A 528 2.57 9.41 -41.40
C PRO A 528 2.76 9.72 -39.91
N GLY A 529 1.71 9.50 -39.13
CA GLY A 529 1.73 9.75 -37.70
C GLY A 529 0.57 9.11 -36.95
N PHE A 530 0.40 9.44 -35.68
CA PHE A 530 -0.77 9.04 -34.90
C PHE A 530 -1.96 9.96 -35.19
N GLY A 531 -3.14 9.40 -35.43
CA GLY A 531 -4.38 10.18 -35.46
C GLY A 531 -4.79 10.61 -34.05
N SER A 532 -5.37 11.80 -33.91
CA SER A 532 -5.77 12.36 -32.59
C SER A 532 -6.74 11.44 -31.84
N ASP A 533 -7.82 10.98 -32.50
CA ASP A 533 -8.79 10.05 -31.92
C ASP A 533 -8.14 8.71 -31.51
N ALA A 534 -7.16 8.24 -32.29
CA ALA A 534 -6.44 7.02 -32.00
C ALA A 534 -5.53 7.17 -30.77
N ALA A 535 -4.81 8.29 -30.68
CA ALA A 535 -3.99 8.61 -29.52
C ALA A 535 -4.85 8.76 -28.25
N GLU A 536 -5.97 9.47 -28.31
CA GLU A 536 -6.91 9.60 -27.19
C GLU A 536 -7.45 8.24 -26.75
N PHE A 537 -7.87 7.40 -27.71
CA PHE A 537 -8.33 6.04 -27.42
C PHE A 537 -7.26 5.22 -26.71
N LEU A 538 -6.01 5.22 -27.20
CA LEU A 538 -4.92 4.48 -26.55
C LEU A 538 -4.64 4.99 -25.13
N LEU A 539 -4.69 6.30 -24.91
CA LEU A 539 -4.41 6.91 -23.61
C LEU A 539 -5.54 6.68 -22.60
N ASN A 540 -6.79 6.79 -23.05
CA ASN A 540 -7.96 6.79 -22.18
C ASN A 540 -8.57 5.40 -22.00
N GLU A 541 -8.59 4.57 -23.05
CA GLU A 541 -9.24 3.25 -23.04
C GLU A 541 -8.25 2.09 -22.88
N ARG A 542 -6.98 2.28 -23.29
CA ARG A 542 -5.92 1.26 -23.14
C ARG A 542 -4.87 1.62 -22.11
N HIS A 543 -4.88 2.86 -21.63
CA HIS A 543 -3.97 3.35 -20.59
C HIS A 543 -2.50 3.03 -20.89
N ILE A 544 -2.08 3.30 -22.13
CA ILE A 544 -0.70 3.12 -22.57
C ILE A 544 0.25 4.06 -21.80
N THR A 545 1.51 3.66 -21.70
CA THR A 545 2.55 4.45 -21.00
C THR A 545 3.33 5.37 -21.94
N GLY A 546 3.06 5.29 -23.25
CA GLY A 546 3.69 6.11 -24.27
C GLY A 546 3.56 5.54 -25.68
N VAL A 547 4.14 6.26 -26.65
CA VAL A 547 4.14 5.91 -28.07
C VAL A 547 5.54 5.98 -28.67
N GLY A 548 5.76 5.26 -29.78
CA GLY A 548 6.98 5.38 -30.58
C GLY A 548 6.71 5.18 -32.08
N ILE A 549 7.53 5.78 -32.94
CA ILE A 549 7.34 5.73 -34.40
C ILE A 549 8.67 5.79 -35.16
N ASP A 550 8.69 5.31 -36.41
CA ASP A 550 9.84 5.35 -37.34
C ASP A 550 9.91 6.60 -38.25
N THR A 551 9.12 7.62 -37.96
CA THR A 551 9.08 8.91 -38.69
C THR A 551 9.79 10.03 -37.90
N HIS A 552 9.91 11.20 -38.55
CA HIS A 552 10.54 12.39 -37.98
C HIS A 552 9.86 12.92 -36.71
N GLY A 553 8.55 12.65 -36.55
CA GLY A 553 7.79 12.90 -35.33
C GLY A 553 6.58 11.97 -35.18
N ILE A 554 6.02 11.85 -33.96
CA ILE A 554 4.77 11.07 -33.73
C ILE A 554 3.53 11.75 -34.30
N ASP A 555 3.60 13.06 -34.49
CA ASP A 555 2.64 13.86 -35.24
C ASP A 555 2.84 13.61 -36.74
N SER A 556 1.76 13.62 -37.53
CA SER A 556 1.90 13.55 -38.99
C SER A 556 2.63 14.80 -39.52
N GLY A 557 3.32 14.71 -40.66
CA GLY A 557 4.03 15.85 -41.25
C GLY A 557 3.15 17.06 -41.59
N GLN A 558 1.84 16.84 -41.67
CA GLN A 558 0.82 17.88 -41.88
C GLN A 558 0.39 18.59 -40.57
N ASP A 559 0.76 18.07 -39.40
CA ASP A 559 0.44 18.66 -38.09
C ASP A 559 1.59 19.53 -37.60
N THR A 560 1.44 20.85 -37.75
CA THR A 560 2.41 21.85 -37.28
C THR A 560 2.18 22.30 -35.83
N ASN A 561 1.13 21.81 -35.16
CA ASN A 561 0.78 22.17 -33.79
C ASN A 561 1.30 21.16 -32.76
N PHE A 562 1.93 20.07 -33.20
CA PHE A 562 2.43 18.99 -32.35
C PHE A 562 1.32 18.43 -31.44
N THR A 563 0.14 18.17 -32.02
CA THR A 563 -1.08 17.85 -31.28
C THR A 563 -0.92 16.60 -30.42
N ILE A 564 -0.31 15.56 -30.99
CA ILE A 564 -0.09 14.28 -30.33
C ILE A 564 1.02 14.40 -29.29
N ASN A 565 2.11 15.11 -29.61
CA ASN A 565 3.17 15.41 -28.64
C ASN A 565 2.60 16.12 -27.40
N ASN A 566 1.82 17.19 -27.57
CA ASN A 566 1.11 17.87 -26.47
C ASN A 566 0.22 16.88 -25.69
N LEU A 567 -0.63 16.12 -26.39
CA LEU A 567 -1.58 15.20 -25.77
C LEU A 567 -0.88 14.12 -24.91
N VAL A 568 0.15 13.47 -25.44
CA VAL A 568 0.87 12.39 -24.75
C VAL A 568 1.69 12.95 -23.59
N LEU A 569 2.38 14.07 -23.80
CA LEU A 569 3.31 14.69 -22.86
C LEU A 569 2.65 15.64 -21.84
N ALA A 570 1.32 15.78 -21.86
CA ALA A 570 0.58 16.36 -20.74
C ALA A 570 0.82 15.63 -19.39
N LYS A 571 1.37 14.41 -19.46
CA LYS A 571 1.89 13.62 -18.33
C LYS A 571 3.30 13.09 -18.69
N PRO A 572 4.14 12.71 -17.72
CA PRO A 572 5.49 12.18 -17.96
C PRO A 572 5.44 10.76 -18.55
N ARG A 573 5.06 10.66 -19.84
CA ARG A 573 4.99 9.45 -20.65
C ARG A 573 6.18 9.36 -21.60
N ILE A 574 6.36 8.21 -22.24
CA ILE A 574 7.42 8.00 -23.24
C ILE A 574 6.92 8.41 -24.62
N VAL A 575 7.70 9.22 -25.33
CA VAL A 575 7.50 9.55 -26.76
C VAL A 575 8.82 9.32 -27.48
N LEU A 576 8.86 8.32 -28.36
CA LEU A 576 10.05 7.99 -29.15
C LEU A 576 9.84 8.31 -30.63
N GLU A 577 10.79 9.02 -31.20
CA GLU A 577 10.76 9.44 -32.61
C GLU A 577 12.00 8.92 -33.33
N ASN A 578 11.91 8.78 -34.65
CA ASN A 578 12.98 8.27 -35.51
C ASN A 578 13.49 6.88 -35.08
N LEU A 579 12.59 5.94 -34.78
CA LEU A 579 12.96 4.54 -34.52
C LEU A 579 13.34 3.82 -35.81
N THR A 580 14.12 2.75 -35.68
CA THR A 580 14.48 1.85 -36.78
C THR A 580 14.26 0.38 -36.42
N ASN A 581 14.39 -0.52 -37.40
CA ASN A 581 14.26 -1.97 -37.24
C ASN A 581 12.91 -2.42 -36.64
N LEU A 582 11.85 -1.61 -36.78
CA LEU A 582 10.51 -1.97 -36.28
C LEU A 582 9.91 -3.16 -37.05
N ASP A 583 10.34 -3.37 -38.29
CA ASP A 583 10.03 -4.53 -39.13
C ASP A 583 10.50 -5.87 -38.51
N GLN A 584 11.49 -5.82 -37.62
CA GLN A 584 12.07 -7.01 -36.99
C GLN A 584 11.38 -7.39 -35.67
N LEU A 585 10.43 -6.58 -35.20
CA LEU A 585 9.74 -6.80 -33.94
C LEU A 585 8.47 -7.63 -34.15
N PRO A 586 8.18 -8.57 -33.22
CA PRO A 586 6.88 -9.23 -33.23
C PRO A 586 5.78 -8.24 -32.81
N PRO A 587 4.51 -8.49 -33.19
CA PRO A 587 3.39 -7.65 -32.74
C PRO A 587 3.31 -7.53 -31.21
N LYS A 588 3.67 -8.58 -30.46
CA LYS A 588 3.68 -8.61 -28.98
C LYS A 588 4.90 -9.35 -28.47
N GLY A 589 5.28 -9.05 -27.22
CA GLY A 589 6.34 -9.75 -26.49
C GLY A 589 7.69 -9.02 -26.46
N ALA A 590 7.79 -7.85 -27.09
CA ALA A 590 8.97 -7.01 -26.99
C ALA A 590 9.01 -6.26 -25.65
N THR A 591 10.18 -6.15 -25.04
CA THR A 591 10.47 -5.22 -23.94
C THR A 591 11.53 -4.23 -24.39
N LEU A 592 11.25 -2.93 -24.25
CA LEU A 592 12.20 -1.89 -24.60
C LEU A 592 13.09 -1.53 -23.42
N VAL A 593 14.34 -1.21 -23.73
CA VAL A 593 15.31 -0.57 -22.84
C VAL A 593 15.73 0.74 -23.49
N ILE A 594 15.40 1.87 -22.86
CA ILE A 594 15.60 3.22 -23.39
C ILE A 594 16.74 3.89 -22.62
N GLY A 595 17.93 3.93 -23.23
CA GLY A 595 19.09 4.62 -22.71
C GLY A 595 19.06 6.10 -23.08
N ILE A 596 18.85 6.96 -22.09
CA ILE A 596 18.85 8.43 -22.25
C ILE A 596 20.15 9.04 -21.74
N LEU A 597 20.57 10.15 -22.35
CA LEU A 597 21.47 11.09 -21.67
C LEU A 597 20.66 11.86 -20.63
N ARG A 598 21.07 11.80 -19.35
CA ARG A 598 20.38 12.47 -18.24
C ARG A 598 20.74 13.96 -18.21
N LEU A 599 20.22 14.72 -19.17
CA LEU A 599 20.44 16.15 -19.31
C LEU A 599 19.60 16.89 -18.25
N ARG A 600 20.29 17.63 -17.36
CA ARG A 600 19.62 18.38 -16.30
C ARG A 600 18.67 19.42 -16.90
N ASP A 601 17.40 19.36 -16.50
CA ASP A 601 16.35 20.24 -17.01
C ASP A 601 16.15 20.17 -18.55
N GLY A 602 16.57 19.05 -19.17
CA GLY A 602 16.47 18.84 -20.61
C GLY A 602 15.02 18.68 -21.10
N SER A 603 14.75 19.23 -22.28
CA SER A 603 13.48 19.11 -23.01
C SER A 603 13.29 17.72 -23.62
N GLY A 604 14.39 17.05 -23.95
CA GLY A 604 14.42 15.66 -24.39
C GLY A 604 15.82 15.10 -24.32
N SER A 605 16.07 14.01 -25.02
CA SER A 605 17.41 13.43 -25.10
C SER A 605 17.55 12.51 -26.31
N PRO A 606 18.69 12.54 -27.02
CA PRO A 606 19.06 11.47 -27.93
C PRO A 606 19.06 10.15 -27.16
N ALA A 607 18.47 9.12 -27.75
CA ALA A 607 18.16 7.89 -27.06
C ALA A 607 18.74 6.67 -27.80
N GLY A 608 19.45 5.83 -27.04
CA GLY A 608 19.79 4.47 -27.45
C GLY A 608 18.66 3.53 -27.03
N VAL A 609 17.89 3.02 -27.98
CA VAL A 609 16.74 2.15 -27.74
C VAL A 609 17.10 0.74 -28.18
N MET A 610 16.85 -0.22 -27.30
CA MET A 610 16.99 -1.65 -27.58
C MET A 610 15.67 -2.36 -27.32
N ALA A 611 15.33 -3.33 -28.16
CA ALA A 611 14.25 -4.27 -27.92
C ALA A 611 14.79 -5.65 -27.56
N LEU A 612 14.24 -6.22 -26.49
CA LEU A 612 14.45 -7.57 -26.03
C LEU A 612 13.23 -8.40 -26.47
N ILE A 613 13.43 -9.40 -27.33
CA ILE A 613 12.34 -10.22 -27.93
C ILE A 613 12.49 -11.72 -27.67
#